data_AF-A0A849F4U0-F1
#
_entry.id   AF-A0A849F4U0-F1
#
_cell.length_a   1.000
_cell.length_b   1.000
_cell.length_c   1.000
_cell.angle_alpha   90.00
_cell.angle_beta   90.00
_cell.angle_gamma   90.00
#
_symmetry.space_group_name_H-M   'P 1'
#
loop_
_entity.id
_entity.type
_entity.pdbx_description
1 polymer ?
#
loop_
_entity_poly.entity_id
_entity_poly.type
_entity_poly.pdbx_seq_one_letter_code
_entity_poly.pdbx_strand_id
1 'polypeptide(L)'
;MQSYTIFDFQKNSNTENWTIVDDVVMGGRSSGRFYISDDGYGVFHGNVSLENNGGFSSLRYRFKKISTTPFTKIVLRVKGDGKTFQFRVKTNSTDYYSYISYFNTSSDWKTVEIPLNEMYPAFRGRTLDIPNYSSGAVEEIAFLIGNKKAETFKLEIDSISLK
;
A
#
# COMPACT_ATOMS: atom_id res chain seq x y z
N MET A 1 22.61 10.33 4.49
CA MET A 1 21.22 10.47 4.03
C MET A 1 20.32 10.09 5.18
N GLN A 2 19.34 10.94 5.51
CA GLN A 2 18.38 10.65 6.57
C GLN A 2 17.47 9.50 6.13
N SER A 3 17.10 8.62 7.04
CA SER A 3 16.07 7.60 6.78
C SER A 3 15.14 7.52 7.97
N TYR A 4 13.87 7.28 7.70
CA TYR A 4 12.85 7.09 8.73
C TYR A 4 12.05 5.83 8.43
N THR A 5 12.03 4.90 9.37
CA THR A 5 11.26 3.66 9.24
C THR A 5 9.80 3.92 9.58
N ILE A 6 8.90 3.72 8.61
CA ILE A 6 7.45 3.78 8.83
C ILE A 6 6.98 2.48 9.50
N PHE A 7 7.47 1.34 9.00
CA PHE A 7 7.22 0.03 9.59
C PHE A 7 8.35 -0.94 9.27
N ASP A 8 8.74 -1.74 10.26
CA ASP A 8 9.68 -2.85 10.14
C ASP A 8 8.99 -4.10 10.69
N PHE A 9 8.73 -5.08 9.81
CA PHE A 9 8.03 -6.28 10.21
C PHE A 9 8.97 -7.24 10.95
N GLN A 10 8.49 -7.74 12.07
CA GLN A 10 9.14 -8.73 12.92
C GLN A 10 8.07 -9.66 13.47
N LYS A 11 8.48 -10.83 13.96
CA LYS A 11 7.59 -11.87 14.51
C LYS A 11 6.55 -11.36 15.51
N ASN A 12 6.92 -10.38 16.32
CA ASN A 12 6.09 -9.82 17.39
C ASN A 12 5.62 -8.39 17.09
N SER A 13 5.65 -7.95 15.82
CA SER A 13 5.19 -6.61 15.45
C SER A 13 3.71 -6.43 15.80
N ASN A 14 3.37 -5.30 16.42
CA ASN A 14 1.98 -4.94 16.63
C ASN A 14 1.33 -4.55 15.28
N THR A 15 0.30 -5.28 14.86
CA THR A 15 -0.42 -5.06 13.61
C THR A 15 -1.82 -4.45 13.79
N GLU A 16 -2.20 -3.97 14.97
CA GLU A 16 -3.56 -3.46 15.26
C GLU A 16 -3.99 -2.30 14.34
N ASN A 17 -3.03 -1.48 13.89
CA ASN A 17 -3.30 -0.36 12.99
C ASN A 17 -3.32 -0.75 11.50
N TRP A 18 -3.09 -2.03 11.18
CA TRP A 18 -3.22 -2.57 9.82
C TRP A 18 -4.64 -3.09 9.61
N THR A 19 -5.29 -2.65 8.53
CA THR A 19 -6.69 -2.97 8.24
C THR A 19 -6.89 -3.35 6.79
N ILE A 20 -7.73 -4.37 6.56
CA ILE A 20 -8.17 -4.74 5.22
C ILE A 20 -9.39 -3.90 4.83
N VAL A 21 -9.39 -3.39 3.61
CA VAL A 21 -10.54 -2.75 2.98
C VAL A 21 -10.76 -3.36 1.60
N ASP A 22 -11.86 -4.10 1.48
CA ASP A 22 -12.29 -4.76 0.25
C ASP A 22 -13.50 -4.04 -0.37
N ASP A 23 -13.89 -4.48 -1.57
CA ASP A 23 -15.03 -3.97 -2.33
C ASP A 23 -16.41 -4.38 -1.78
N VAL A 24 -16.46 -5.12 -0.67
CA VAL A 24 -17.68 -5.66 -0.04
C VAL A 24 -18.70 -4.58 0.33
N VAL A 25 -18.26 -3.35 0.62
CA VAL A 25 -19.15 -2.22 0.94
C VAL A 25 -20.07 -1.88 -0.24
N MET A 26 -19.63 -2.17 -1.47
CA MET A 26 -20.41 -1.97 -2.70
C MET A 26 -21.09 -3.27 -3.18
N GLY A 27 -21.07 -4.33 -2.36
CA GLY A 27 -21.59 -5.66 -2.70
C GLY A 27 -20.56 -6.59 -3.35
N GLY A 28 -19.33 -6.13 -3.57
CA GLY A 28 -18.23 -6.92 -4.13
C GLY A 28 -17.88 -8.15 -3.27
N ARG A 29 -17.09 -9.06 -3.84
CA ARG A 29 -16.75 -10.35 -3.23
C ARG A 29 -15.24 -10.59 -3.12
N SER A 30 -14.43 -9.56 -3.26
CA SER A 30 -13.00 -9.68 -2.98
C SER A 30 -12.78 -9.93 -1.49
N SER A 31 -11.73 -10.70 -1.15
CA SER A 31 -11.38 -11.02 0.22
C SER A 31 -9.88 -10.96 0.41
N GLY A 32 -9.44 -9.95 1.16
CA GLY A 32 -8.06 -9.80 1.63
C GLY A 32 -7.88 -10.30 3.06
N ARG A 33 -6.67 -10.75 3.36
CA ARG A 33 -6.23 -11.14 4.71
C ARG A 33 -4.82 -10.65 4.95
N PHE A 34 -4.52 -10.42 6.22
CA PHE A 34 -3.22 -9.94 6.66
C PHE A 34 -2.77 -10.66 7.93
N TYR A 35 -1.51 -11.09 7.96
CA TYR A 35 -0.89 -11.72 9.13
C TYR A 35 0.64 -11.53 9.09
N ILE A 36 1.32 -11.85 10.20
CA ILE A 36 2.79 -11.91 10.27
C ILE A 36 3.23 -13.37 10.07
N SER A 37 4.15 -13.62 9.14
CA SER A 37 4.68 -14.97 8.90
C SER A 37 5.62 -15.45 10.01
N ASP A 38 5.91 -16.74 10.02
CA ASP A 38 6.91 -17.35 10.91
C ASP A 38 8.35 -16.87 10.66
N ASP A 39 8.59 -16.15 9.56
CA ASP A 39 9.86 -15.48 9.27
C ASP A 39 9.86 -14.01 9.70
N GLY A 40 8.72 -13.50 10.18
CA GLY A 40 8.55 -12.13 10.66
C GLY A 40 8.13 -11.12 9.60
N TYR A 41 7.61 -11.56 8.45
CA TYR A 41 7.17 -10.65 7.38
C TYR A 41 5.67 -10.37 7.42
N GLY A 42 5.27 -9.17 7.03
CA GLY A 42 3.85 -8.87 6.81
C GLY A 42 3.35 -9.53 5.52
N VAL A 43 2.32 -10.38 5.62
CA VAL A 43 1.77 -11.11 4.47
C VAL A 43 0.36 -10.62 4.16
N PHE A 44 0.24 -9.85 3.08
CA PHE A 44 -1.04 -9.47 2.49
C PHE A 44 -1.42 -10.45 1.39
N HIS A 45 -2.52 -11.17 1.53
CA HIS A 45 -2.92 -12.17 0.53
C HIS A 45 -4.44 -12.30 0.44
N GLY A 46 -4.94 -12.90 -0.63
CA GLY A 46 -6.37 -13.06 -0.80
C GLY A 46 -6.78 -13.38 -2.22
N ASN A 47 -8.03 -13.06 -2.54
CA ASN A 47 -8.61 -13.16 -3.88
C ASN A 47 -9.34 -11.87 -4.24
N VAL A 48 -9.12 -11.40 -5.46
CA VAL A 48 -9.93 -10.36 -6.10
C VAL A 48 -11.02 -11.03 -6.91
N SER A 49 -12.27 -10.58 -6.73
CA SER A 49 -13.43 -11.00 -7.53
C SER A 49 -14.00 -9.82 -8.30
N LEU A 50 -14.52 -10.07 -9.50
CA LEU A 50 -15.23 -9.08 -10.31
C LEU A 50 -16.75 -9.17 -10.14
N GLU A 51 -17.23 -10.10 -9.31
CA GLU A 51 -18.65 -10.22 -8.98
C GLU A 51 -19.17 -8.94 -8.33
N ASN A 52 -20.43 -8.58 -8.62
CA ASN A 52 -21.11 -7.41 -8.08
C ASN A 52 -20.37 -6.08 -8.28
N ASN A 53 -19.70 -5.93 -9.43
CA ASN A 53 -18.87 -4.75 -9.76
C ASN A 53 -17.71 -4.52 -8.77
N GLY A 54 -17.26 -5.61 -8.13
CA GLY A 54 -16.02 -5.62 -7.35
C GLY A 54 -14.77 -5.47 -8.22
N GLY A 55 -13.63 -5.72 -7.60
CA GLY A 55 -12.35 -5.81 -8.27
C GLY A 55 -11.19 -5.23 -7.49
N PHE A 56 -11.24 -5.13 -6.15
CA PHE A 56 -10.06 -4.73 -5.39
C PHE A 56 -10.01 -5.29 -3.95
N SER A 57 -8.78 -5.39 -3.45
CA SER A 57 -8.47 -5.57 -2.03
C SER A 57 -7.36 -4.61 -1.62
N SER A 58 -7.43 -4.06 -0.41
CA SER A 58 -6.46 -3.08 0.09
C SER A 58 -6.04 -3.36 1.52
N LEU A 59 -4.74 -3.31 1.77
CA LEU A 59 -4.17 -3.32 3.11
C LEU A 59 -3.73 -1.89 3.46
N ARG A 60 -4.29 -1.32 4.53
CA ARG A 60 -4.04 0.06 4.98
C ARG A 60 -3.35 0.08 6.32
N TYR A 61 -2.42 1.02 6.51
CA TYR A 61 -1.75 1.28 7.77
C TYR A 61 -1.84 2.76 8.12
N ARG A 62 -2.41 3.05 9.29
CA ARG A 62 -2.53 4.41 9.84
C ARG A 62 -1.57 4.58 11.00
N PHE A 63 -0.98 5.76 11.11
CA PHE A 63 0.00 6.07 12.14
C PHE A 63 0.01 7.56 12.45
N LYS A 64 0.74 7.98 13.49
CA LYS A 64 0.90 9.39 13.82
C LYS A 64 1.58 10.11 12.67
N LYS A 65 1.07 11.28 12.29
CA LYS A 65 1.59 12.07 11.17
C LYS A 65 3.12 12.25 11.22
N ILE A 66 3.80 11.89 10.14
CA ILE A 66 5.25 12.02 9.95
C ILE A 66 5.52 13.10 8.91
N SER A 67 6.48 14.00 9.16
CA SER A 67 6.94 14.95 8.14
C SER A 67 7.73 14.24 7.04
N THR A 68 7.38 14.51 5.79
CA THR A 68 8.10 13.96 4.62
C THR A 68 9.09 14.93 3.99
N THR A 69 9.16 16.17 4.49
CA THR A 69 10.03 17.24 3.97
C THR A 69 11.50 16.86 3.81
N PRO A 70 12.14 16.09 4.72
CA PRO A 70 13.56 15.75 4.55
C PRO A 70 13.81 14.55 3.63
N PHE A 71 12.78 13.99 3.00
CA PHE A 71 12.86 12.77 2.20
C PHE A 71 12.40 13.01 0.76
N THR A 72 12.93 12.21 -0.16
CA THR A 72 12.63 12.30 -1.59
C THR A 72 11.86 11.09 -2.10
N LYS A 73 11.90 9.96 -1.38
CA LYS A 73 11.31 8.70 -1.81
C LYS A 73 10.81 7.85 -0.64
N ILE A 74 9.89 6.95 -0.98
CA ILE A 74 9.52 5.80 -0.16
C ILE A 74 10.28 4.59 -0.67
N VAL A 75 10.81 3.79 0.25
CA VAL A 75 11.53 2.57 -0.05
C VAL A 75 10.81 1.40 0.60
N LEU A 76 10.42 0.44 -0.24
CA LEU A 76 9.72 -0.78 0.13
C LEU A 76 10.66 -1.98 -0.06
N ARG A 77 10.73 -2.88 0.92
CA ARG A 77 11.33 -4.20 0.74
C ARG A 77 10.21 -5.23 0.65
N VAL A 78 9.99 -5.77 -0.53
CA VAL A 78 8.81 -6.58 -0.86
C VAL A 78 9.14 -7.79 -1.72
N LYS A 79 8.31 -8.82 -1.61
CA LYS A 79 8.27 -10.03 -2.46
C LYS A 79 6.82 -10.33 -2.80
N GLY A 80 6.55 -10.85 -3.99
CA GLY A 80 5.17 -11.16 -4.39
C GLY A 80 5.08 -12.14 -5.54
N ASP A 81 3.91 -12.23 -6.14
CA ASP A 81 3.54 -13.24 -7.13
C ASP A 81 3.60 -12.74 -8.57
N GLY A 82 4.42 -11.71 -8.84
CA GLY A 82 4.58 -11.15 -10.18
C GLY A 82 3.54 -10.11 -10.56
N LYS A 83 2.60 -9.79 -9.67
CA LYS A 83 1.55 -8.79 -9.92
C LYS A 83 2.03 -7.38 -9.68
N THR A 84 1.33 -6.44 -10.32
CA THR A 84 1.46 -5.01 -10.07
C THR A 84 0.50 -4.59 -8.95
N PHE A 85 1.05 -3.94 -7.93
CA PHE A 85 0.29 -3.33 -6.84
C PHE A 85 0.36 -1.80 -6.94
N GLN A 86 -0.64 -1.15 -6.36
CA GLN A 86 -0.59 0.27 -6.06
C GLN A 86 -0.05 0.46 -4.65
N PHE A 87 0.94 1.33 -4.50
CA PHE A 87 1.29 1.94 -3.23
C PHE A 87 0.60 3.29 -3.12
N ARG A 88 0.00 3.57 -1.97
CA ARG A 88 -0.81 4.76 -1.74
C ARG A 88 -0.38 5.50 -0.50
N VAL A 89 -0.48 6.83 -0.54
CA VAL A 89 -0.13 7.75 0.54
C VAL A 89 -1.28 8.73 0.74
N LYS A 90 -1.58 9.05 2.00
CA LYS A 90 -2.38 10.23 2.36
C LYS A 90 -1.64 11.13 3.33
N THR A 91 -1.80 12.44 3.11
CA THR A 91 -1.29 13.47 4.02
C THR A 91 -2.10 13.47 5.33
N ASN A 92 -3.43 13.33 5.24
CA ASN A 92 -4.32 13.11 6.37
C ASN A 92 -5.11 11.82 6.17
N SER A 93 -5.31 11.03 7.22
CA SER A 93 -6.09 9.79 7.15
C SER A 93 -7.56 10.01 6.72
N THR A 94 -8.08 11.23 6.91
CA THR A 94 -9.42 11.68 6.53
C THR A 94 -9.54 12.19 5.09
N ASP A 95 -8.44 12.38 4.35
CA ASP A 95 -8.50 12.85 2.97
C ASP A 95 -9.30 11.87 2.10
N TYR A 96 -10.14 12.38 1.21
CA TYR A 96 -10.99 11.54 0.36
C TYR A 96 -10.21 10.86 -0.77
N TYR A 97 -9.03 11.36 -1.12
CA TYR A 97 -8.17 10.84 -2.19
C TYR A 97 -6.86 10.27 -1.63
N SER A 98 -6.06 9.66 -2.50
CA SER A 98 -4.70 9.23 -2.18
C SER A 98 -3.75 9.63 -3.29
N TYR A 99 -2.50 9.86 -2.96
CA TYR A 99 -1.41 9.87 -3.93
C TYR A 99 -0.99 8.44 -4.20
N ILE A 100 -0.85 8.06 -5.47
CA ILE A 100 -0.63 6.68 -5.86
C ILE A 100 0.61 6.54 -6.75
N SER A 101 1.27 5.40 -6.61
CA SER A 101 2.27 4.92 -7.57
C SER A 101 2.11 3.41 -7.74
N TYR A 102 2.54 2.89 -8.88
CA TYR A 102 2.49 1.45 -9.17
C TYR A 102 3.87 0.85 -9.01
N PHE A 103 3.92 -0.38 -8.52
CA PHE A 103 5.15 -1.17 -8.50
C PHE A 103 4.87 -2.63 -8.85
N ASN A 104 5.85 -3.27 -9.48
CA ASN A 104 5.80 -4.68 -9.83
C ASN A 104 6.47 -5.52 -8.76
N THR A 105 5.90 -6.69 -8.48
CA THR A 105 6.48 -7.67 -7.57
C THR A 105 7.17 -8.80 -8.35
N SER A 106 7.95 -9.62 -7.63
CA SER A 106 8.53 -10.86 -8.15
C SER A 106 8.65 -11.90 -7.05
N SER A 107 8.89 -13.16 -7.43
CA SER A 107 9.13 -14.27 -6.50
C SER A 107 10.35 -14.06 -5.58
N ASP A 108 11.25 -13.15 -5.95
CA ASP A 108 12.40 -12.74 -5.15
C ASP A 108 12.16 -11.41 -4.45
N TRP A 109 12.78 -11.28 -3.28
CA TRP A 109 12.78 -10.02 -2.52
C TRP A 109 13.47 -8.90 -3.29
N LYS A 110 12.77 -7.79 -3.48
CA LYS A 110 13.28 -6.60 -4.15
C LYS A 110 13.04 -5.35 -3.33
N THR A 111 13.94 -4.39 -3.56
CA THR A 111 13.80 -3.04 -3.02
C THR A 111 13.18 -2.18 -4.09
N VAL A 112 11.99 -1.65 -3.82
CA VAL A 112 11.27 -0.72 -4.70
C VAL A 112 11.44 0.67 -4.15
N GLU A 113 11.89 1.59 -4.98
CA GLU A 113 12.00 3.01 -4.66
C GLU A 113 10.91 3.79 -5.40
N ILE A 114 10.12 4.56 -4.66
CA ILE A 114 9.00 5.34 -5.18
C ILE A 114 9.31 6.80 -4.92
N PRO A 115 9.67 7.60 -5.95
CA PRO A 115 9.84 9.03 -5.81
C PRO A 115 8.54 9.68 -5.34
N LEU A 116 8.61 10.45 -4.26
CA LEU A 116 7.44 11.10 -3.67
C LEU A 116 6.78 12.05 -4.68
N ASN A 117 7.57 12.82 -5.42
CA ASN A 117 7.10 13.79 -6.42
C ASN A 117 6.43 13.16 -7.66
N GLU A 118 6.61 11.85 -7.89
CA GLU A 118 5.96 11.13 -8.99
C GLU A 118 4.61 10.52 -8.58
N MET A 119 4.28 10.51 -7.28
CA MET A 119 3.00 10.00 -6.81
C MET A 119 1.89 10.99 -7.16
N TYR A 120 0.94 10.53 -7.98
CA TYR A 120 -0.13 11.38 -8.52
C TYR A 120 -1.44 11.17 -7.76
N PRO A 121 -2.29 12.21 -7.64
CA PRO A 121 -3.53 12.15 -6.87
C PRO A 121 -4.61 11.36 -7.63
N ALA A 122 -5.25 10.42 -6.94
CA ALA A 122 -6.34 9.64 -7.49
C ALA A 122 -7.45 9.35 -6.47
N PHE A 123 -8.68 9.29 -6.97
CA PHE A 123 -9.86 8.89 -6.22
C PHE A 123 -10.73 7.95 -7.05
N ARG A 124 -11.06 6.77 -6.48
CA ARG A 124 -11.92 5.76 -7.12
C ARG A 124 -11.53 5.45 -8.58
N GLY A 125 -10.22 5.32 -8.83
CA GLY A 125 -9.68 4.99 -10.15
C GLY A 125 -9.57 6.17 -11.14
N ARG A 126 -9.92 7.39 -10.72
CA ARG A 126 -9.78 8.62 -11.53
C ARG A 126 -8.63 9.46 -11.01
N THR A 127 -7.76 9.91 -11.90
CA THR A 127 -6.76 10.94 -11.59
C THR A 127 -7.46 12.27 -11.31
N LEU A 128 -6.95 13.01 -10.33
CA LEU A 128 -7.46 14.34 -9.97
C LEU A 128 -6.62 15.44 -10.61
N ASP A 129 -7.25 16.58 -10.90
CA ASP A 129 -6.58 17.78 -11.40
C ASP A 129 -6.06 18.64 -10.23
N ILE A 130 -5.14 18.05 -9.46
CA ILE A 130 -4.37 18.74 -8.41
C ILE A 130 -2.90 18.31 -8.52
N PRO A 131 -1.94 19.06 -7.95
CA PRO A 131 -0.52 18.71 -8.07
C PRO A 131 -0.21 17.32 -7.49
N ASN A 132 0.84 16.69 -8.02
CA ASN A 132 1.46 15.50 -7.43
C ASN A 132 1.90 15.75 -5.98
N TYR A 133 2.20 14.68 -5.26
CA TYR A 133 2.60 14.76 -3.87
C TYR A 133 3.86 15.64 -3.72
N SER A 134 3.70 16.82 -3.13
CA SER A 134 4.72 17.86 -3.09
C SER A 134 5.49 17.92 -1.77
N SER A 135 5.46 16.84 -0.98
CA SER A 135 6.07 16.71 0.36
C SER A 135 5.46 17.64 1.42
N GLY A 136 5.25 17.09 2.61
CA GLY A 136 4.66 17.83 3.73
C GLY A 136 4.44 16.91 4.93
N ALA A 137 3.59 15.90 4.76
CA ALA A 137 3.42 14.85 5.75
C ALA A 137 2.76 13.59 5.19
N VAL A 138 2.84 12.49 5.95
CA VAL A 138 2.09 11.26 5.71
C VAL A 138 1.50 10.74 7.01
N GLU A 139 0.27 10.23 6.95
CA GLU A 139 -0.47 9.69 8.09
C GLU A 139 -1.11 8.31 7.78
N GLU A 140 -1.24 7.98 6.49
CA GLU A 140 -1.74 6.69 6.03
C GLU A 140 -0.93 6.22 4.82
N ILE A 141 -0.58 4.94 4.82
CA ILE A 141 -0.10 4.24 3.62
C ILE A 141 -1.03 3.06 3.31
N ALA A 142 -1.06 2.64 2.04
CA ALA A 142 -1.76 1.42 1.69
C ALA A 142 -1.13 0.68 0.51
N PHE A 143 -1.28 -0.63 0.52
CA PHE A 143 -1.13 -1.49 -0.64
C PHE A 143 -2.50 -1.80 -1.20
N LEU A 144 -2.67 -1.74 -2.51
CA LEU A 144 -3.90 -2.10 -3.17
C LEU A 144 -3.63 -2.93 -4.41
N ILE A 145 -4.38 -4.01 -4.56
CA ILE A 145 -4.52 -4.72 -5.82
C ILE A 145 -5.93 -4.48 -6.37
N GLY A 146 -6.01 -4.06 -7.62
CA GLY A 146 -7.27 -3.76 -8.30
C GLY A 146 -7.03 -3.46 -9.76
N ASN A 147 -6.93 -4.52 -10.56
CA ASN A 147 -6.49 -4.50 -11.95
C ASN A 147 -7.57 -5.01 -12.93
N LYS A 148 -8.83 -5.06 -12.48
CA LYS A 148 -9.98 -5.58 -13.24
C LYS A 148 -9.83 -7.04 -13.68
N LYS A 149 -9.08 -7.84 -12.91
CA LYS A 149 -8.96 -9.29 -13.11
C LYS A 149 -9.38 -10.01 -11.84
N ALA A 150 -10.08 -11.13 -12.00
CA ALA A 150 -10.36 -12.05 -10.91
C ALA A 150 -9.14 -12.96 -10.72
N GLU A 151 -8.46 -12.85 -9.58
CA GLU A 151 -7.23 -13.61 -9.30
C GLU A 151 -6.90 -13.67 -7.81
N THR A 152 -6.19 -14.73 -7.41
CA THR A 152 -5.55 -14.79 -6.09
C THR A 152 -4.30 -13.93 -6.07
N PHE A 153 -3.97 -13.33 -4.93
CA PHE A 153 -2.76 -12.53 -4.78
C PHE A 153 -2.00 -12.81 -3.47
N LYS A 154 -0.69 -12.54 -3.48
CA LYS A 154 0.17 -12.53 -2.30
C LYS A 154 1.26 -11.46 -2.43
N LEU A 155 1.42 -10.67 -1.38
CA LEU A 155 2.48 -9.69 -1.18
C LEU A 155 3.07 -9.89 0.22
N GLU A 156 4.36 -10.17 0.28
CA GLU A 156 5.16 -10.20 1.49
C GLU A 156 5.94 -8.88 1.62
N ILE A 157 5.92 -8.30 2.81
CA ILE A 157 6.48 -6.99 3.11
C ILE A 157 7.42 -7.15 4.30
N ASP A 158 8.66 -6.71 4.12
CA ASP A 158 9.70 -6.73 5.14
C ASP A 158 9.76 -5.37 5.84
N SER A 159 9.95 -4.29 5.07
CA SER A 159 10.04 -2.95 5.63
C SER A 159 9.55 -1.85 4.69
N ILE A 160 9.20 -0.73 5.31
CA ILE A 160 8.69 0.49 4.66
C ILE A 160 9.41 1.67 5.30
N SER A 161 10.11 2.46 4.50
CA SER A 161 10.89 3.60 4.99
C SER A 161 10.82 4.81 4.06
N LEU A 162 11.11 5.98 4.62
CA LEU A 162 11.38 7.21 3.89
C LEU A 162 12.89 7.40 3.76
N LYS A 163 13.35 7.90 2.61
CA LYS A 163 14.74 8.24 2.30
C LYS A 163 14.88 9.49 1.47
#